data_AF-A0A920VT71-F1
#
_entry.id   AF-A0A920VT71-F1
#
_cell.length_a   1.000
_cell.length_b   1.000
_cell.length_c   1.000
_cell.angle_alpha   90.00
_cell.angle_beta   90.00
_cell.angle_gamma   90.00
#
_symmetry.space_group_name_H-M   'P 1'
#
loop_
_entity.id
_entity.type
_entity.pdbx_description
1 polymer ?
#
loop_
_entity_poly.entity_id
_entity_poly.type
_entity_poly.pdbx_seq_one_letter_code
_entity_poly.pdbx_strand_id
1 'polypeptide(L)'
;MTIQVGDKLPQITVSTMTDEGPKPVSMEELCAGKKVVLFAVPGAFTPTCSVQHLPGFITNVGGLKDKGADVVACISVNDPFVMAAWGKDRNAGEDVLMLF
;
A
#
# COMPACT_ATOMS: atom_id res chain seq x y z
N MET A 1 -16.94 8.99 8.44
CA MET A 1 -16.33 10.28 8.07
C MET A 1 -15.85 10.17 6.64
N THR A 2 -16.14 11.16 5.81
CA THR A 2 -15.75 11.19 4.39
C THR A 2 -14.53 12.09 4.26
N ILE A 3 -13.47 11.63 3.61
CA ILE A 3 -12.26 12.41 3.33
C ILE A 3 -12.48 13.21 2.04
N GLN A 4 -12.06 14.47 2.00
CA GLN A 4 -12.14 15.34 0.83
C GLN A 4 -10.75 15.77 0.33
N VAL A 5 -10.69 16.29 -0.89
CA VAL A 5 -9.46 16.86 -1.44
C VAL A 5 -9.03 18.06 -0.59
N GLY A 6 -7.78 18.05 -0.13
CA GLY A 6 -7.22 19.07 0.76
C GLY A 6 -7.23 18.66 2.24
N ASP A 7 -7.98 17.63 2.61
CA ASP A 7 -7.95 17.10 3.97
C ASP A 7 -6.64 16.37 4.26
N LYS A 8 -6.24 16.41 5.53
CA LYS A 8 -5.20 15.52 6.03
C LYS A 8 -5.78 14.13 6.23
N LEU A 9 -4.98 13.11 5.93
CA LEU A 9 -5.33 11.74 6.28
C LEU A 9 -5.43 11.60 7.81
N PRO A 10 -6.33 10.71 8.30
CA PRO A 10 -6.39 10.36 9.71
C PRO A 10 -5.03 9.90 10.24
N GLN A 11 -4.68 10.37 11.44
CA GLN A 11 -3.44 9.98 12.11
C GLN A 11 -3.64 8.61 12.76
N ILE A 12 -3.47 7.57 11.94
CA ILE A 12 -3.56 6.18 12.36
C ILE A 12 -2.23 5.47 12.15
N THR A 13 -2.00 4.45 12.95
CA THR A 13 -0.89 3.52 12.77
C THR A 13 -1.44 2.27 12.11
N VAL A 14 -0.90 1.96 10.94
CA VAL A 14 -1.11 0.69 10.24
C VAL A 14 0.14 -0.16 10.45
N SER A 15 0.25 -1.28 9.77
CA SER A 15 1.44 -2.12 9.85
C SER A 15 1.85 -2.67 8.50
N THR A 16 3.11 -3.10 8.41
CA THR A 16 3.69 -3.78 7.25
C THR A 16 4.50 -4.98 7.73
N MET A 17 4.65 -6.00 6.89
CA MET A 17 5.56 -7.10 7.18
C MET A 17 7.00 -6.70 6.84
N THR A 18 7.94 -7.07 7.71
CA THR A 18 9.40 -6.96 7.48
C THR A 18 10.07 -8.29 7.81
N ASP A 19 11.37 -8.42 7.54
CA ASP A 19 12.14 -9.62 7.86
C ASP A 19 12.18 -9.92 9.37
N GLU A 20 12.04 -8.90 10.21
CA GLU A 20 11.95 -9.03 11.68
C GLU A 20 10.51 -9.29 12.16
N GLY A 21 9.56 -9.42 11.24
CA GLY A 21 8.13 -9.56 11.51
C GLY A 21 7.32 -8.27 11.26
N PRO A 22 6.05 -8.24 11.69
CA PRO A 22 5.19 -7.08 11.50
C PRO A 22 5.71 -5.86 12.24
N LYS A 23 5.80 -4.72 11.54
CA LYS A 23 6.19 -3.43 12.12
C LYS A 23 5.10 -2.38 11.92
N PRO A 24 4.88 -1.50 12.92
CA PRO A 24 3.97 -0.38 12.79
C PRO A 24 4.48 0.65 11.78
N VAL A 25 3.55 1.29 11.08
CA VAL A 25 3.80 2.42 10.17
C VAL A 25 2.81 3.51 10.50
N SER A 26 3.29 4.67 10.94
CA SER A 26 2.42 5.84 11.14
C SER A 26 2.06 6.47 9.79
N MET A 27 0.78 6.82 9.60
CA MET A 27 0.36 7.59 8.43
C MET A 27 1.03 8.97 8.37
N GLU A 28 1.39 9.54 9.52
CA GLU A 28 2.16 10.78 9.58
C GLU A 28 3.53 10.60 8.93
N GLU A 29 4.27 9.58 9.37
CA GLU A 29 5.63 9.28 8.92
C GLU A 29 5.65 8.83 7.45
N LEU A 30 4.63 8.09 7.03
CA LEU A 30 4.47 7.66 5.64
C LEU A 30 4.31 8.88 4.70
N CYS A 31 3.56 9.90 5.12
CA CYS A 31 3.24 11.06 4.30
C CYS A 31 4.17 12.26 4.51
N ALA A 32 4.97 12.28 5.58
CA ALA A 32 5.82 13.42 5.94
C ALA A 32 6.84 13.72 4.84
N GLY A 33 6.67 14.87 4.18
CA GLY A 33 7.57 15.34 3.12
C GLY A 33 7.59 14.48 1.86
N LYS A 34 6.64 13.54 1.71
CA LYS A 34 6.58 12.59 0.60
C LYS A 34 5.27 12.70 -0.16
N LYS A 35 5.31 12.48 -1.46
CA LYS A 35 4.13 12.28 -2.30
C LYS A 35 3.82 10.78 -2.34
N VAL A 36 2.75 10.40 -1.64
CA VAL A 36 2.32 9.01 -1.49
C VAL A 36 1.12 8.72 -2.40
N VAL A 37 1.21 7.63 -3.17
CA VAL A 37 0.07 7.02 -3.86
C VAL A 37 -0.42 5.87 -2.99
N LEU A 38 -1.52 6.08 -2.27
CA LEU A 38 -2.16 5.07 -1.44
C LEU A 38 -3.44 4.57 -2.11
N PHE A 39 -3.58 3.27 -2.29
CA PHE A 39 -4.82 2.65 -2.76
C PHE A 39 -5.24 1.51 -1.83
N ALA A 40 -6.55 1.29 -1.73
CA ALA A 40 -7.14 0.29 -0.86
C ALA A 40 -7.82 -0.80 -1.68
N VAL A 41 -7.74 -2.04 -1.20
CA VAL A 41 -8.46 -3.19 -1.76
C VAL A 41 -9.32 -3.86 -0.68
N PRO A 42 -10.49 -4.42 -1.04
CA PRO A 42 -11.34 -5.15 -0.10
C PRO A 42 -10.65 -6.33 0.59
N GLY A 43 -9.77 -7.03 -0.13
CA GLY A 43 -9.08 -8.19 0.43
C GLY A 43 -8.04 -8.80 -0.50
N ALA A 44 -6.95 -9.28 0.09
CA ALA A 44 -5.97 -10.14 -0.55
C ALA A 44 -6.62 -11.39 -1.16
N PHE A 45 -6.04 -11.90 -2.25
CA PHE A 45 -6.50 -13.09 -2.98
C PHE A 45 -7.92 -13.04 -3.57
N THR A 46 -8.63 -11.91 -3.47
CA THR A 46 -9.94 -11.74 -4.14
C THR A 46 -9.75 -11.48 -5.65
N PRO A 47 -10.69 -11.88 -6.53
CA PRO A 47 -10.46 -11.95 -7.98
C PRO A 47 -10.03 -10.63 -8.62
N THR A 48 -10.84 -9.57 -8.52
CA THR A 48 -10.54 -8.27 -9.15
C THR A 48 -9.27 -7.64 -8.56
N CYS A 49 -9.06 -7.79 -7.26
CA CYS A 49 -7.89 -7.24 -6.57
C CYS A 49 -6.59 -7.91 -7.05
N SER A 50 -6.63 -9.23 -7.27
CA SER A 50 -5.45 -10.03 -7.61
C SER A 50 -5.15 -10.07 -9.11
N VAL A 51 -6.17 -9.93 -9.97
CA VAL A 51 -6.00 -10.03 -11.42
C VAL A 51 -5.76 -8.67 -12.07
N GLN A 52 -6.36 -7.60 -11.53
CA GLN A 52 -6.35 -6.29 -12.20
C GLN A 52 -5.83 -5.16 -11.30
N HIS A 53 -6.34 -5.03 -10.08
CA HIS A 53 -6.12 -3.81 -9.28
C HIS A 53 -4.66 -3.67 -8.83
N LEU A 54 -4.15 -4.60 -8.00
CA LEU A 54 -2.76 -4.56 -7.55
C LEU A 54 -1.75 -4.70 -8.72
N PRO A 55 -1.91 -5.66 -9.67
CA PRO A 55 -1.00 -5.78 -10.81
C PRO A 55 -0.93 -4.52 -11.68
N GLY A 56 -2.03 -3.76 -11.79
CA GLY A 56 -2.07 -2.49 -12.51
C GLY A 56 -1.13 -1.45 -11.89
N PHE A 57 -1.11 -1.34 -10.57
CA PHE A 57 -0.17 -0.45 -9.86
C PHE A 57 1.28 -0.92 -9.97
N ILE A 58 1.54 -2.21 -9.84
CA ILE A 58 2.90 -2.78 -9.99
C ILE A 58 3.45 -2.46 -11.38
N THR A 59 2.66 -2.71 -12.43
CA THR A 59 3.08 -2.46 -13.83
C THR A 59 3.38 -0.98 -14.09
N ASN A 60 2.66 -0.06 -13.44
CA ASN A 60 2.77 1.38 -13.68
C ASN A 60 3.63 2.11 -12.63
N VAL A 61 4.26 1.41 -11.69
CA VAL A 61 5.00 2.01 -10.58
C VAL A 61 6.10 2.96 -11.06
N GLY A 62 6.82 2.61 -12.13
CA GLY A 62 7.84 3.47 -12.73
C GLY A 62 7.28 4.80 -13.21
N GLY A 63 6.17 4.77 -13.94
CA GLY A 63 5.50 6.00 -14.40
C GLY A 63 4.89 6.85 -13.26
N LEU A 64 4.55 6.23 -12.12
CA LEU A 64 4.14 6.96 -10.92
C LEU A 64 5.35 7.65 -10.26
N LYS A 65 6.48 6.93 -10.15
CA LYS A 65 7.75 7.46 -9.63
C LYS A 65 8.28 8.61 -10.50
N ASP A 66 8.21 8.49 -11.82
CA ASP A 66 8.58 9.56 -12.77
C ASP A 66 7.72 10.82 -12.62
N LYS A 67 6.49 10.68 -12.11
CA LYS A 67 5.58 11.80 -11.77
C LYS A 67 5.76 12.29 -10.33
N GLY A 68 6.86 11.89 -9.69
CA GLY A 68 7.29 12.31 -8.37
C GLY A 68 6.63 11.56 -7.22
N ALA A 69 6.05 10.38 -7.43
CA ALA A 69 5.59 9.55 -6.30
C ALA A 69 6.80 8.93 -5.58
N ASP A 70 6.96 9.23 -4.30
CA ASP A 70 8.03 8.66 -3.46
C ASP A 70 7.66 7.26 -2.97
N VAL A 71 6.36 7.03 -2.73
CA VAL A 71 5.84 5.76 -2.21
C VAL A 71 4.55 5.39 -2.95
N VAL A 72 4.45 4.12 -3.34
CA VAL A 72 3.18 3.50 -3.78
C VAL A 72 2.83 2.43 -2.76
N ALA A 73 1.63 2.49 -2.18
CA ALA A 73 1.21 1.61 -1.09
C ALA A 73 -0.19 1.03 -1.34
N CYS A 74 -0.34 -0.27 -1.04
CA CYS A 74 -1.59 -1.02 -1.07
C CYS A 74 -2.02 -1.32 0.36
N ILE A 75 -3.24 -0.93 0.77
CA ILE A 75 -3.80 -1.27 2.08
C ILE A 75 -5.01 -2.21 1.98
N SER A 76 -5.11 -3.16 2.90
CA SER A 76 -6.29 -4.01 3.07
C SER A 76 -6.48 -4.41 4.53
N VAL A 77 -7.67 -4.91 4.89
CA VAL A 77 -8.00 -5.29 6.28
C VAL A 77 -7.49 -6.69 6.68
N ASN A 78 -6.73 -7.34 5.81
CA ASN A 78 -6.10 -8.62 6.09
C ASN A 78 -4.94 -8.47 7.09
N ASP A 79 -4.53 -9.54 7.75
CA ASP A 79 -3.38 -9.53 8.66
C ASP A 79 -2.03 -9.40 7.90
N PRO A 80 -0.90 -9.10 8.60
CA PRO A 80 0.41 -8.86 7.96
C PRO A 80 0.88 -10.03 7.12
N PHE A 81 0.64 -11.24 7.60
CA PHE A 81 1.18 -12.45 7.02
C PHE A 81 0.47 -12.75 5.72
N VAL A 82 -0.85 -12.55 5.68
CA VAL A 82 -1.66 -12.65 4.45
C VAL A 82 -1.26 -11.58 3.44
N MET A 83 -1.10 -10.31 3.87
CA MET A 83 -0.68 -9.23 2.97
C MET A 83 0.72 -9.47 2.40
N ALA A 84 1.66 -9.96 3.20
CA ALA A 84 3.01 -10.32 2.75
C ALA A 84 3.00 -11.48 1.76
N ALA A 85 2.26 -12.56 2.07
CA ALA A 85 2.14 -13.71 1.20
C ALA A 85 1.52 -13.33 -0.15
N TRP A 86 0.47 -12.50 -0.13
CA TRP A 86 -0.19 -12.02 -1.34
C TRP A 86 0.70 -11.10 -2.17
N GLY A 87 1.42 -10.17 -1.53
CA GLY A 87 2.39 -9.30 -2.21
C GLY A 87 3.47 -10.12 -2.91
N LYS A 88 4.00 -11.16 -2.25
CA LYS A 88 4.95 -12.09 -2.86
C LYS A 88 4.33 -12.86 -4.04
N ASP A 89 3.13 -13.38 -3.88
CA ASP A 89 2.40 -14.12 -4.91
C ASP A 89 2.07 -13.25 -6.16
N ARG A 90 1.95 -11.94 -5.98
CA ARG A 90 1.74 -10.95 -7.05
C ARG A 90 3.01 -10.26 -7.54
N ASN A 91 4.18 -10.63 -7.01
CA ASN A 91 5.46 -9.99 -7.31
C ASN A 91 5.45 -8.47 -7.07
N ALA A 92 4.83 -8.03 -5.96
CA ALA A 92 4.84 -6.62 -5.55
C ALA A 92 6.26 -6.11 -5.22
N GLY A 93 7.16 -7.01 -4.77
CA GLY A 93 8.56 -6.68 -4.49
C GLY A 93 8.72 -5.47 -3.57
N GLU A 94 9.65 -4.60 -3.93
CA GLU A 94 9.85 -3.28 -3.30
C GLU A 94 9.07 -2.16 -4.01
N ASP A 95 8.32 -2.50 -5.07
CA ASP A 95 7.60 -1.52 -5.88
C ASP A 95 6.34 -1.01 -5.21
N VAL A 96 5.66 -1.88 -4.45
CA VAL A 96 4.44 -1.53 -3.71
C VAL A 96 4.57 -1.96 -2.25
N LEU A 97 4.45 -0.99 -1.34
CA LEU A 97 4.40 -1.24 0.09
C LEU A 97 3.05 -1.87 0.49
N MET A 98 3.09 -3.05 1.11
CA MET A 98 1.90 -3.80 1.51
C MET A 98 1.51 -3.49 2.97
N LEU A 99 0.42 -2.75 3.14
CA LEU A 99 -0.08 -2.25 4.44
C LEU A 99 -1.33 -2.99 4.91
N PHE A 100 -1.53 -3.03 6.22
CA PHE A 100 -2.77 -3.50 6.87
C PHE A 100 -3.13 -2.74 8.14
#